data_AF-A0A447RIE9-F1
#
_entry.id   AF-A0A447RIE9-F1
#
_cell.length_a   1.000
_cell.length_b   1.000
_cell.length_c   1.000
_cell.angle_alpha   90.00
_cell.angle_beta   90.00
_cell.angle_gamma   90.00
#
_symmetry.space_group_name_H-M   'P 1'
#
loop_
_entity.id
_entity.type
_entity.pdbx_description
1 polymer ?
#
loop_
_entity_poly.entity_id
_entity_poly.type
_entity_poly.pdbx_seq_one_letter_code
_entity_poly.pdbx_strand_id
1 'polypeptide(L)'
;MEKKLGLSALTALVLSSMLGAGVFSLPQNMAAVASPSALLIGWAITGVGILFLAFAMLLLTRIRPDLDGGIFTYAREGFGELIGFCSAWGYWLCAVIANVSYLVIVFSALQFFHRYP
;
A
#
# COMPACT_ATOMS: atom_id res chain seq x y z
N MET A 1 -1.61 -17.74 -25.85
CA MET A 1 -1.76 -18.78 -24.81
C MET A 1 -1.96 -18.08 -23.48
N GLU A 2 -3.21 -17.96 -23.06
CA GLU A 2 -3.64 -17.29 -21.82
C GLU A 2 -3.16 -18.07 -20.59
N LYS A 3 -1.92 -17.82 -20.14
CA LYS A 3 -1.46 -18.36 -18.86
C LYS A 3 -1.98 -17.44 -17.76
N LYS A 4 -3.27 -17.56 -17.44
CA LYS A 4 -3.86 -16.91 -16.26
C LYS A 4 -2.99 -17.31 -15.07
N LEU A 5 -2.31 -16.34 -14.45
CA LEU A 5 -1.52 -16.59 -13.25
C LEU A 5 -2.42 -17.27 -12.22
N GLY A 6 -1.96 -18.39 -11.65
CA GLY A 6 -2.67 -19.04 -10.55
C GLY A 6 -2.77 -18.10 -9.34
N LEU A 7 -3.78 -18.31 -8.49
CA LEU A 7 -4.01 -17.52 -7.27
C LEU A 7 -2.73 -17.36 -6.44
N SER A 8 -1.96 -18.44 -6.27
CA SER A 8 -0.70 -18.41 -5.54
C SER A 8 0.33 -17.45 -6.13
N ALA A 9 0.44 -17.41 -7.47
CA ALA A 9 1.36 -16.50 -8.16
C ALA A 9 0.91 -15.04 -8.03
N LEU A 10 -0.40 -14.77 -8.09
CA LEU A 10 -0.96 -13.43 -7.85
C LEU A 10 -0.72 -12.97 -6.41
N THR A 11 -0.99 -13.83 -5.42
CA THR A 11 -0.75 -13.50 -4.01
C THR A 11 0.73 -13.25 -3.74
N ALA A 12 1.63 -14.09 -4.28
CA ALA A 12 3.07 -13.89 -4.15
C ALA A 12 3.53 -12.58 -4.78
N LEU A 13 2.98 -12.22 -5.95
CA LEU A 13 3.30 -10.96 -6.62
C LEU A 13 2.84 -9.75 -5.82
N VAL A 14 1.63 -9.78 -5.26
CA VAL A 14 1.11 -8.72 -4.38
C VAL A 14 1.97 -8.60 -3.12
N LEU A 15 2.27 -9.71 -2.44
CA LEU A 15 3.13 -9.71 -1.25
C LEU A 15 4.51 -9.13 -1.57
N SER A 16 5.11 -9.51 -2.70
CA SER A 16 6.40 -8.96 -3.13
C SER A 16 6.33 -7.46 -3.41
N SER A 17 5.22 -6.93 -3.94
CA SER A 17 5.06 -5.49 -4.16
C SER A 17 4.85 -4.70 -2.86
N MET A 18 4.29 -5.34 -1.83
CA MET A 18 4.06 -4.72 -0.52
C MET A 18 5.31 -4.75 0.37
N LEU A 19 6.13 -5.80 0.26
CA LEU A 19 7.38 -5.95 1.01
C LEU A 19 8.50 -5.10 0.38
N GLY A 20 8.49 -3.80 0.69
CA GLY A 20 9.55 -2.86 0.31
C GLY A 20 10.41 -2.39 1.49
N ALA A 21 11.34 -1.48 1.22
CA ALA A 21 12.22 -0.89 2.25
C ALA A 21 11.46 -0.21 3.40
N GLY A 22 10.24 0.27 3.15
CA GLY A 22 9.37 0.90 4.14
C GLY A 22 8.94 -0.01 5.29
N VAL A 23 8.75 -1.31 5.04
CA VAL A 23 8.33 -2.28 6.08
C VAL A 23 9.40 -2.47 7.15
N PHE A 24 10.67 -2.31 6.80
CA PHE A 24 11.79 -2.45 7.72
C PHE A 24 12.14 -1.13 8.41
N SER A 25 12.05 0.00 7.68
CA SER A 25 12.42 1.31 8.22
C SER A 25 11.36 1.91 9.16
N LEU A 26 10.07 1.65 8.95
CA LEU A 26 9.01 2.19 9.80
C LEU A 26 9.07 1.67 11.25
N PRO A 27 9.12 0.35 11.51
CA PRO A 27 9.25 -0.16 12.88
C PRO A 27 10.54 0.29 13.54
N GLN A 28 11.65 0.32 12.78
CA GLN A 28 12.96 0.75 13.29
C GLN A 28 12.94 2.23 13.74
N ASN A 29 12.37 3.13 12.93
CA ASN A 29 12.26 4.54 13.29
C ASN A 29 11.31 4.75 14.48
N MET A 30 10.20 4.01 14.53
CA MET A 30 9.25 4.12 15.63
C MET A 30 9.80 3.51 16.93
N ALA A 31 10.55 2.41 16.87
CA ALA A 31 11.22 1.81 18.03
C ALA A 31 12.33 2.71 18.62
N ALA A 32 12.95 3.55 17.79
CA ALA A 32 13.96 4.51 18.25
C ALA A 32 13.37 5.63 19.14
N VAL A 33 12.06 5.89 19.03
CA VAL A 33 11.39 7.02 19.71
C VAL A 33 10.33 6.53 20.72
N ALA A 34 9.68 5.39 20.46
CA ALA A 34 8.57 4.86 21.26
C ALA A 34 8.94 3.59 22.03
N SER A 35 8.23 3.33 23.13
CA SER A 35 8.39 2.09 23.90
C SER A 35 7.97 0.86 23.08
N PRO A 36 8.65 -0.30 23.23
CA PRO A 36 8.36 -1.50 22.45
C PRO A 36 6.90 -1.97 22.55
N SER A 37 6.26 -1.76 23.71
CA SER A 37 4.85 -2.07 23.93
C SER A 37 3.90 -1.18 23.13
N ALA A 38 4.19 0.12 23.02
CA ALA A 38 3.39 1.05 22.22
C ALA A 38 3.50 0.72 20.71
N LEU A 39 4.68 0.32 20.24
CA LEU A 39 4.89 -0.09 18.85
C LEU A 39 4.04 -1.30 18.47
N LEU A 40 4.02 -2.34 19.32
CA LEU A 40 3.24 -3.55 19.08
C LEU A 40 1.73 -3.27 19.03
N ILE A 41 1.23 -2.42 19.93
CA ILE A 41 -0.19 -2.02 19.93
C ILE A 41 -0.52 -1.22 18.66
N GLY A 42 0.34 -0.27 18.27
CA GLY A 42 0.17 0.50 17.04
C GLY A 42 0.08 -0.41 15.81
N TRP A 43 1.02 -1.36 15.69
CA TRP A 43 1.02 -2.35 14.61
C TRP A 43 -0.22 -3.24 14.61
N ALA A 44 -0.69 -3.67 15.79
CA ALA A 44 -1.90 -4.47 15.90
C ALA A 44 -3.13 -3.68 15.41
N ILE A 45 -3.27 -2.42 15.82
CA ILE A 45 -4.38 -1.55 15.38
C ILE A 45 -4.31 -1.33 13.86
N THR A 46 -3.13 -1.03 13.32
CA THR A 46 -2.94 -0.85 11.87
C THR A 46 -3.27 -2.14 11.12
N GLY A 47 -2.80 -3.29 11.59
CA GLY A 47 -3.09 -4.59 10.99
C GLY A 47 -4.59 -4.89 10.96
N VAL A 48 -5.30 -4.67 12.07
CA VAL A 48 -6.76 -4.82 12.13
C VAL A 48 -7.46 -3.86 11.15
N GLY A 49 -7.05 -2.59 11.10
CA GLY A 49 -7.62 -1.63 10.15
C GLY A 49 -7.44 -2.04 8.69
N ILE A 50 -6.27 -2.56 8.33
CA ILE A 50 -5.98 -3.07 6.99
C ILE A 50 -6.86 -4.28 6.66
N LEU A 51 -7.09 -5.19 7.62
CA LEU A 51 -7.98 -6.34 7.42
C LEU A 51 -9.42 -5.88 7.13
N PHE A 52 -9.94 -4.91 7.90
CA PHE A 52 -11.26 -4.33 7.63
C PHE A 52 -11.34 -3.71 6.23
N LEU A 53 -10.31 -2.97 5.82
CA LEU A 53 -10.24 -2.39 4.48
C LEU A 53 -10.19 -3.46 3.38
N ALA A 54 -9.40 -4.52 3.58
CA ALA A 54 -9.30 -5.63 2.65
C ALA A 54 -10.64 -6.37 2.49
N PHE A 55 -11.35 -6.61 3.59
CA PHE A 55 -12.69 -7.19 3.56
C PHE A 55 -13.71 -6.29 2.84
N ALA A 56 -13.65 -4.97 3.06
CA ALA A 56 -14.53 -4.03 2.37
C ALA A 56 -14.31 -4.06 0.85
N MET A 57 -13.05 -4.06 0.40
CA MET A 57 -12.70 -4.18 -1.02
C MET A 57 -13.11 -5.54 -1.60
N LEU A 58 -12.87 -6.63 -0.86
CA LEU A 58 -13.27 -7.96 -1.27
C LEU A 58 -14.79 -8.10 -1.43
N LEU A 59 -15.56 -7.47 -0.53
CA LEU A 59 -17.01 -7.42 -0.63
C LEU A 59 -17.46 -6.61 -1.84
N LEU A 60 -16.86 -5.44 -2.08
CA LEU A 60 -17.14 -4.60 -3.26
C LEU A 60 -16.90 -5.36 -4.57
N THR A 61 -15.76 -6.05 -4.69
CA THR A 61 -15.44 -6.87 -5.87
C THR A 61 -16.42 -8.02 -6.07
N ARG A 62 -16.96 -8.61 -5.00
CA ARG A 62 -17.99 -9.67 -5.11
C ARG A 62 -19.37 -9.14 -5.48
N ILE A 63 -19.76 -7.96 -5.00
CA ILE A 63 -21.09 -7.37 -5.28
C ILE A 63 -21.14 -6.79 -6.69
N ARG A 64 -20.05 -6.17 -7.16
CA ARG A 64 -19.95 -5.56 -8.49
C ARG A 64 -18.79 -6.16 -9.30
N PRO A 65 -18.90 -7.44 -9.72
CA PRO A 65 -17.88 -8.08 -10.56
C PRO A 65 -17.85 -7.50 -11.99
N ASP A 66 -18.86 -6.72 -12.36
CA ASP A 66 -18.99 -5.97 -13.62
C ASP A 66 -18.01 -4.79 -13.73
N LEU A 67 -17.48 -4.30 -12.60
CA LEU A 67 -16.60 -3.13 -12.56
C LEU A 67 -15.13 -3.56 -12.43
N ASP A 68 -14.47 -3.76 -13.57
CA ASP A 68 -13.08 -4.26 -13.68
C ASP A 68 -12.01 -3.14 -13.65
N GLY A 69 -12.34 -1.97 -13.10
CA GLY A 69 -11.48 -0.77 -13.15
C GLY A 69 -10.87 -0.33 -11.80
N GLY A 70 -10.97 -1.17 -10.77
CA GLY A 70 -10.38 -0.89 -9.45
C GLY A 70 -11.11 0.18 -8.63
N ILE A 71 -10.44 0.70 -7.60
CA ILE A 71 -11.00 1.60 -6.56
C ILE A 71 -11.71 2.83 -7.17
N PHE A 72 -11.17 3.37 -8.26
CA PHE A 72 -11.74 4.53 -8.95
C PHE A 72 -13.11 4.24 -9.58
N THR A 73 -13.25 3.10 -10.25
CA THR A 73 -14.50 2.75 -10.93
C THR A 73 -15.61 2.46 -9.93
N TYR A 74 -15.28 1.82 -8.80
CA TYR A 74 -16.22 1.65 -7.69
C TYR A 74 -16.67 2.99 -7.09
N ALA A 75 -15.74 3.94 -6.90
CA ALA A 75 -16.05 5.27 -6.37
C ALA A 75 -16.90 6.11 -7.34
N ARG A 76 -16.62 6.03 -8.65
CA ARG A 76 -17.35 6.75 -9.69
C ARG A 76 -18.79 6.25 -9.85
N GLU A 77 -18.99 4.94 -9.85
CA GLU A 77 -20.32 4.32 -9.96
C GLU A 77 -21.17 4.54 -8.70
N GLY A 78 -20.57 4.43 -7.51
CA GLY A 78 -21.32 4.55 -6.25
C GLY A 78 -21.65 5.99 -5.84
N PHE A 79 -20.78 6.95 -6.16
CA PHE A 79 -20.84 8.31 -5.62
C PHE A 79 -20.80 9.43 -6.67
N GLY A 80 -20.71 9.08 -7.95
CA GLY A 80 -20.71 10.02 -9.07
C GLY A 80 -19.31 10.45 -9.54
N GLU A 81 -19.29 11.22 -10.62
CA GLU A 81 -18.07 11.56 -11.36
C GLU A 81 -17.08 12.41 -10.57
N LEU A 82 -17.56 13.28 -9.68
CA LEU A 82 -16.72 14.17 -8.88
C LEU A 82 -15.88 13.40 -7.84
N ILE A 83 -16.49 12.42 -7.17
CA ILE A 83 -15.82 11.57 -6.17
C ILE A 83 -14.87 10.57 -6.86
N GLY A 84 -15.26 10.08 -8.04
CA GLY A 84 -14.34 9.37 -8.93
C GLY A 84 -13.09 10.22 -9.23
N PHE A 85 -13.28 11.44 -9.75
CA PHE A 85 -12.17 12.33 -10.08
C PHE A 85 -11.24 12.62 -8.90
N CYS A 86 -11.80 12.94 -7.73
CA CYS A 86 -11.02 13.11 -6.49
C CYS A 86 -10.22 11.87 -6.12
N SER A 87 -10.78 10.67 -6.28
CA SER A 87 -10.08 9.41 -6.00
C SER A 87 -8.91 9.18 -6.97
N ALA A 88 -9.10 9.43 -8.27
CA ALA A 88 -8.02 9.33 -9.26
C ALA A 88 -6.89 10.34 -8.97
N TRP A 89 -7.26 11.58 -8.66
CA TRP A 89 -6.28 12.62 -8.32
C TRP A 89 -5.52 12.28 -7.04
N GLY A 90 -6.22 11.80 -6.02
CA GLY A 90 -5.61 11.35 -4.77
C GLY A 90 -4.66 10.17 -4.98
N TYR A 91 -5.05 9.18 -5.80
CA TYR A 91 -4.19 8.06 -6.16
C TYR A 91 -2.95 8.52 -6.92
N TRP A 92 -3.11 9.40 -7.90
CA TRP A 92 -1.99 9.96 -8.66
C TRP A 92 -1.01 10.73 -7.76
N LEU A 93 -1.52 11.59 -6.88
CA LEU A 93 -0.69 12.33 -5.93
C LEU A 93 0.06 11.39 -4.97
N CYS A 94 -0.62 10.35 -4.47
CA CYS A 94 -0.01 9.32 -3.64
C CYS A 94 1.13 8.60 -4.38
N ALA A 95 0.93 8.28 -5.66
CA ALA A 95 1.97 7.66 -6.49
C ALA A 95 3.18 8.59 -6.71
N VAL A 96 2.96 9.89 -6.91
CA VAL A 96 4.05 10.87 -7.02
C VAL A 96 4.86 10.92 -5.72
N ILE A 97 4.19 11.04 -4.57
CA ILE A 97 4.84 11.07 -3.26
C ILE A 97 5.59 9.76 -2.99
N ALA A 98 5.01 8.61 -3.35
CA ALA A 98 5.65 7.31 -3.21
C ALA A 98 6.95 7.21 -4.02
N ASN A 99 6.96 7.69 -5.27
CA ASN A 99 8.16 7.73 -6.10
C ASN A 99 9.25 8.62 -5.49
N VAL A 100 8.89 9.81 -4.98
CA VAL A 100 9.84 10.71 -4.30
C VAL A 100 10.41 10.04 -3.04
N SER A 101 9.56 9.42 -2.23
CA SER A 101 9.98 8.68 -1.02
C SER A 101 10.96 7.55 -1.35
N TYR A 102 10.71 6.81 -2.44
CA TYR A 102 11.62 5.76 -2.90
C TYR A 102 13.00 6.32 -3.27
N LEU A 103 13.06 7.42 -4.01
CA LEU A 103 14.33 8.09 -4.33
C LEU A 103 15.07 8.55 -3.07
N VAL A 104 14.37 9.12 -2.09
CA VAL A 104 14.97 9.54 -0.82
C VAL A 104 15.57 8.34 -0.07
N ILE A 105 14.89 7.20 -0.04
CA ILE A 105 15.41 5.97 0.58
C ILE A 105 16.68 5.49 -0.14
N VAL A 106 16.70 5.50 -1.47
CA VAL A 106 17.88 5.12 -2.27
C VAL A 106 19.07 6.04 -1.97
N PHE A 107 18.86 7.36 -1.98
CA PHE A 107 19.93 8.31 -1.65
C PHE A 107 20.40 8.17 -0.20
N SER A 108 19.49 7.91 0.75
CA SER A 108 19.84 7.63 2.15
C SER A 108 20.72 6.38 2.28
N ALA A 109 20.38 5.30 1.56
CA ALA A 109 21.18 4.09 1.52
C ALA A 109 22.57 4.34 0.91
N LEU A 110 22.66 5.08 -0.21
CA LEU A 110 23.93 5.46 -0.83
C LEU A 110 24.80 6.31 0.10
N GLN A 111 24.20 7.26 0.84
CA GLN A 111 24.90 8.08 1.82
C GLN A 111 25.45 7.24 2.98
N PHE A 112 24.69 6.24 3.46
CA PHE A 112 25.15 5.32 4.50
C PHE A 112 26.41 4.55 4.07
N PHE A 113 26.44 4.05 2.83
CA PHE A 113 27.62 3.38 2.27
C PHE A 113 28.83 4.31 2.10
N HIS A 114 28.62 5.58 1.76
CA HIS A 114 29.72 6.53 1.63
C HIS A 114 30.27 7.03 2.98
N ARG A 115 29.47 6.97 4.06
CA ARG A 115 29.84 7.45 5.40
C ARG A 115 30.70 6.45 6.21
N TYR A 116 30.75 5.18 5.80
CA TYR A 116 31.62 4.15 6.39
C TYR A 116 32.69 3.69 5.38
N PRO A 117 33.85 4.39 5.28
CA PRO A 117 35.10 3.79 4.81
C PRO A 117 35.72 2.86 5.87
#